data_AF-A0A5C1WJR2-F1
#
_entry.id   AF-A0A5C1WJR2-F1
#
_cell.length_a   1.000
_cell.length_b   1.000
_cell.length_c   1.000
_cell.angle_alpha   90.00
_cell.angle_beta   90.00
_cell.angle_gamma   90.00
#
_symmetry.space_group_name_H-M   'P 1'
#
loop_
_entity.id
_entity.type
_entity.pdbx_description
1 polymer ?
#
loop_
_entity_poly.entity_id
_entity_poly.type
_entity_poly.pdbx_seq_one_letter_code
_entity_poly.pdbx_strand_id
1 'polypeptide(L)'
;MRKFYLAAAAAAFIGTPSAQAYDYMALGVGTMPCKYWLSTTRLEGEGNSWILGWWTGLNSRNDNHWVGSRTDGNGIILAVKRECQHQPDKLLMNAIDSVFRKMASPSK
;
A
#
# COMPACT_ATOMS: atom_id res chain seq x y z
N MET A 1 41.62 28.76 -32.89
CA MET A 1 40.90 27.47 -33.11
C MET A 1 39.89 27.28 -31.98
N ARG A 2 38.59 27.35 -32.28
CA ARG A 2 37.50 27.36 -31.29
C ARG A 2 36.94 25.94 -31.17
N LYS A 3 37.21 25.25 -30.05
CA LYS A 3 36.73 23.89 -29.79
C LYS A 3 35.26 23.96 -29.37
N PHE A 4 34.37 23.41 -30.18
CA PHE A 4 32.97 23.19 -29.80
C PHE A 4 32.87 21.84 -29.09
N TYR A 5 32.50 21.85 -27.81
CA TYR A 5 32.21 20.64 -27.06
C TYR A 5 30.71 20.32 -27.23
N LEU A 6 30.42 19.18 -27.87
CA LEU A 6 29.07 18.62 -27.92
C LEU A 6 28.77 17.98 -26.56
N ALA A 7 27.83 18.56 -25.80
CA ALA A 7 27.29 17.94 -24.61
C ALA A 7 26.28 16.85 -25.04
N ALA A 8 26.59 15.59 -24.74
CA ALA A 8 25.65 14.48 -24.90
C ALA A 8 24.57 14.57 -23.80
N ALA A 9 23.32 14.79 -24.20
CA ALA A 9 22.18 14.74 -23.28
C ALA A 9 21.89 13.28 -22.91
N ALA A 10 22.24 12.88 -21.69
CA ALA A 10 21.84 11.61 -21.12
C ALA A 10 20.35 11.67 -20.75
N ALA A 11 19.50 11.02 -21.54
CA ALA A 11 18.10 10.81 -21.20
C ALA A 11 18.02 9.82 -20.01
N ALA A 12 17.81 10.35 -18.81
CA ALA A 12 17.52 9.53 -17.64
C ALA A 12 16.12 8.93 -17.79
N PHE A 13 16.06 7.63 -18.11
CA PHE A 13 14.82 6.86 -18.02
C PHE A 13 14.43 6.77 -16.54
N ILE A 14 13.50 7.64 -16.12
CA ILE A 14 12.83 7.51 -14.82
C ILE A 14 11.98 6.24 -14.92
N GLY A 15 12.47 5.15 -14.33
CA GLY A 15 11.76 3.88 -14.31
C GLY A 15 10.37 4.08 -13.71
N THR A 16 9.33 3.78 -14.49
CA THR A 16 7.97 3.68 -13.96
C THR A 16 7.93 2.55 -12.94
N PRO A 17 7.37 2.76 -11.74
CA PRO A 17 7.19 1.66 -10.80
C PRO A 17 6.34 0.57 -11.47
N SER A 18 6.83 -0.66 -11.44
CA SER A 18 6.11 -1.82 -12.01
C SER A 18 4.76 -1.95 -11.33
N ALA A 19 3.68 -1.87 -12.11
CA ALA A 19 2.35 -2.21 -11.59
C ALA A 19 2.36 -3.69 -11.19
N GLN A 20 2.10 -3.99 -9.91
CA GLN A 20 1.86 -5.36 -9.48
C GLN A 20 0.62 -5.89 -10.19
N ALA A 21 0.78 -6.95 -10.98
CA ALA A 21 -0.35 -7.68 -11.54
C ALA A 21 -1.00 -8.50 -10.42
N TYR A 22 -2.27 -8.20 -10.12
CA TYR A 22 -3.10 -8.99 -9.23
C TYR A 22 -3.96 -9.96 -10.06
N ASP A 23 -4.12 -11.21 -9.62
CA ASP A 23 -5.02 -12.19 -10.26
C ASP A 23 -6.53 -11.86 -10.07
N TYR A 24 -6.81 -10.68 -9.51
CA TYR A 24 -8.14 -10.19 -9.20
C TYR A 24 -8.23 -8.69 -9.46
N MET A 25 -9.43 -8.21 -9.79
CA MET A 25 -9.71 -6.78 -9.91
C MET A 25 -10.06 -6.21 -8.52
N ALA A 26 -9.23 -5.31 -8.01
CA ALA A 26 -9.54 -4.53 -6.82
C ALA A 26 -10.53 -3.40 -7.17
N LEU A 27 -11.52 -3.16 -6.31
CA LEU A 27 -12.54 -2.12 -6.47
C LEU A 27 -12.67 -1.30 -5.18
N GLY A 28 -13.20 -0.07 -5.30
CA GLY A 28 -13.46 0.82 -4.16
C GLY A 28 -12.21 1.55 -3.65
N VAL A 29 -12.29 2.14 -2.45
CA VAL A 29 -11.26 3.03 -1.87
C VAL A 29 -9.85 2.41 -1.78
N GLY A 30 -9.73 1.08 -1.78
CA GLY A 30 -8.43 0.39 -1.84
C GLY A 30 -7.59 0.72 -3.09
N THR A 31 -8.24 1.11 -4.19
CA THR A 31 -7.58 1.55 -5.44
C THR A 31 -7.20 3.03 -5.45
N MET A 32 -7.55 3.76 -4.40
CA MET A 32 -7.15 5.15 -4.21
C MET A 32 -5.85 5.25 -3.39
N PRO A 33 -5.06 6.31 -3.57
CA PRO A 33 -3.89 6.58 -2.73
C PRO A 33 -4.24 6.74 -1.25
N CYS A 34 -3.31 6.39 -0.36
CA CYS A 34 -3.42 6.56 1.09
C CYS A 34 -3.86 7.97 1.50
N LYS A 35 -3.35 9.03 0.85
CA LYS A 35 -3.76 10.41 1.11
C LYS A 35 -5.25 10.67 0.86
N TYR A 36 -5.88 9.92 -0.04
CA TYR A 36 -7.32 10.02 -0.29
C TYR A 36 -8.11 9.56 0.93
N TRP A 37 -7.81 8.37 1.45
CA TRP A 37 -8.43 7.85 2.68
C TRP A 37 -8.27 8.82 3.86
N LEU A 38 -7.06 9.39 4.01
CA LEU A 38 -6.74 10.30 5.11
C LEU A 38 -7.26 11.74 4.92
N SER A 39 -7.91 12.07 3.80
CA SER A 39 -8.26 13.46 3.46
C SER A 39 -9.47 14.01 4.20
N THR A 40 -10.44 13.17 4.60
CA THR A 40 -11.65 13.61 5.31
C THR A 40 -12.15 12.52 6.26
N THR A 41 -12.83 12.93 7.33
CA THR A 41 -13.46 12.00 8.30
C THR A 41 -14.51 11.09 7.65
N ARG A 42 -15.20 11.57 6.60
CA ARG A 42 -16.15 10.76 5.82
C ARG A 42 -15.49 9.55 5.17
N LEU A 43 -14.25 9.72 4.69
CA LEU A 43 -13.50 8.68 4.01
C LEU A 43 -12.84 7.71 5.00
N GLU A 44 -12.65 8.11 6.27
CA GLU A 44 -12.10 7.22 7.28
C GLU A 44 -12.95 5.96 7.47
N GLY A 45 -14.28 6.08 7.56
CA GLY A 45 -15.18 4.94 7.77
C GLY A 45 -15.19 3.95 6.59
N GLU A 46 -15.23 4.46 5.36
CA GLU A 46 -15.13 3.64 4.14
C GLU A 46 -13.78 2.92 4.07
N GLY A 47 -12.69 3.65 4.30
CA GLY A 47 -11.34 3.08 4.31
C GLY A 47 -11.14 2.03 5.40
N ASN A 48 -11.65 2.26 6.61
CA ASN A 48 -11.58 1.30 7.71
C ASN A 48 -12.31 0.00 7.36
N SER A 49 -13.51 0.09 6.80
CA SER A 49 -14.29 -1.07 6.37
C SER A 49 -13.56 -1.84 5.27
N TRP A 50 -12.98 -1.12 4.31
CA TRP A 50 -12.21 -1.71 3.23
C TRP A 50 -10.93 -2.40 3.74
N ILE A 51 -10.19 -1.77 4.66
CA ILE A 51 -8.99 -2.34 5.31
C ILE A 51 -9.32 -3.70 5.93
N LEU A 52 -10.37 -3.76 6.74
CA LEU A 52 -10.74 -5.01 7.44
C LEU A 52 -11.22 -6.08 6.46
N GLY A 53 -12.04 -5.72 5.47
CA GLY A 53 -12.49 -6.66 4.44
C GLY A 53 -11.35 -7.23 3.61
N TRP A 54 -10.40 -6.37 3.20
CA TRP A 54 -9.20 -6.81 2.47
C TRP A 54 -8.34 -7.73 3.34
N TRP A 55 -8.13 -7.37 4.60
CA TRP A 55 -7.37 -8.19 5.55
C TRP A 55 -7.98 -9.59 5.73
N THR A 56 -9.31 -9.67 5.85
CA THR A 56 -10.03 -10.96 5.87
C THR A 56 -9.78 -11.75 4.59
N GLY A 57 -9.86 -11.11 3.42
CA GLY A 57 -9.60 -11.76 2.13
C GLY A 57 -8.14 -12.18 1.92
N LEU A 58 -7.18 -11.53 2.57
CA LEU A 58 -5.78 -11.97 2.62
C LEU A 58 -5.62 -13.18 3.54
N ASN A 59 -6.20 -13.12 4.75
CA ASN A 59 -6.18 -14.25 5.68
C ASN A 59 -6.84 -15.51 5.10
N SER A 60 -7.93 -15.38 4.34
CA SER A 60 -8.59 -16.55 3.73
C SER A 60 -7.70 -17.29 2.71
N ARG A 61 -6.68 -16.62 2.16
CA ARG A 61 -5.73 -17.18 1.19
C ARG A 61 -4.37 -17.52 1.79
N ASN A 62 -4.07 -17.05 2.99
CA ASN A 62 -2.80 -17.24 3.66
C ASN A 62 -2.79 -18.55 4.46
N ASP A 63 -1.70 -19.31 4.40
CA ASP A 63 -1.60 -20.68 4.97
C ASP A 63 -2.03 -20.80 6.44
N ASN A 64 -1.67 -19.81 7.27
CA ASN A 64 -2.01 -19.87 8.68
C ASN A 64 -3.34 -19.21 9.03
N HIS A 65 -4.00 -18.48 8.12
CA HIS A 65 -5.27 -17.76 8.33
C HIS A 65 -5.35 -16.78 9.52
N TRP A 66 -4.27 -16.57 10.26
CA TRP A 66 -4.26 -15.91 11.58
C TRP A 66 -3.33 -14.68 11.63
N VAL A 67 -3.00 -14.08 10.49
CA VAL A 67 -2.18 -12.86 10.47
C VAL A 67 -2.95 -11.73 11.14
N GLY A 68 -2.31 -11.07 12.10
CA GLY A 68 -2.95 -10.05 12.95
C GLY A 68 -3.63 -10.59 14.22
N SER A 69 -3.59 -11.91 14.49
CA SER A 69 -4.22 -12.53 15.68
C SER A 69 -3.75 -12.00 17.04
N ARG A 70 -2.63 -11.27 17.10
CA ARG A 70 -2.10 -10.64 18.32
C ARG A 70 -2.63 -9.22 18.56
N THR A 71 -3.57 -8.76 17.75
CA THR A 71 -4.21 -7.44 17.86
C THR A 71 -5.68 -7.50 17.41
N ASP A 72 -6.40 -6.40 17.52
CA ASP A 72 -7.77 -6.27 17.03
C ASP A 72 -7.85 -5.49 15.70
N GLY A 73 -9.07 -5.31 15.19
CA GLY A 73 -9.30 -4.56 13.95
C GLY A 73 -8.80 -3.12 14.02
N ASN A 74 -8.92 -2.46 15.17
CA ASN A 74 -8.41 -1.10 15.37
C ASN A 74 -6.88 -1.06 15.31
N GLY A 75 -6.21 -2.04 15.90
CA GLY A 75 -4.76 -2.18 15.83
C GLY A 75 -4.25 -2.38 14.40
N ILE A 76 -4.97 -3.15 13.58
CA ILE A 76 -4.69 -3.30 12.15
C ILE A 76 -4.85 -1.96 11.43
N ILE A 77 -6.01 -1.29 11.60
CA ILE A 77 -6.29 0.01 10.98
C ILE A 77 -5.21 1.05 11.35
N LEU A 78 -4.81 1.11 12.61
CA LEU A 78 -3.77 2.03 13.07
C LEU A 78 -2.40 1.72 12.46
N ALA A 79 -2.06 0.43 12.28
CA ALA A 79 -0.82 0.05 11.60
C ALA A 79 -0.82 0.45 10.13
N VAL A 80 -1.95 0.27 9.44
CA VAL A 80 -2.14 0.75 8.05
C VAL A 80 -2.11 2.27 7.99
N LYS A 81 -2.72 2.97 8.95
CA LYS A 81 -2.67 4.45 9.05
C LYS A 81 -1.24 4.95 9.12
N ARG A 82 -0.39 4.33 9.97
CA ARG A 82 1.04 4.66 10.05
C ARG A 82 1.76 4.44 8.72
N GLU A 83 1.57 3.30 8.07
CA GLU A 83 2.15 3.03 6.75
C GLU A 83 1.73 4.07 5.72
N CYS A 84 0.44 4.42 5.69
CA CYS A 84 -0.11 5.42 4.79
C CYS A 84 0.41 6.84 5.06
N GLN A 85 0.65 7.21 6.32
CA GLN A 85 1.27 8.48 6.68
C GLN A 85 2.72 8.56 6.18
N HIS A 86 3.45 7.45 6.18
CA HIS A 86 4.81 7.39 5.63
C HIS A 86 4.85 7.35 4.10
N GLN A 87 3.82 6.80 3.44
CA GLN A 87 3.76 6.62 1.98
C GLN A 87 2.41 7.09 1.42
N PRO A 88 2.13 8.41 1.40
CA PRO A 88 0.80 8.96 1.10
C PRO A 88 0.31 8.69 -0.33
N ASP A 89 1.21 8.49 -1.29
CA ASP A 89 0.86 8.21 -2.68
C ASP A 89 0.70 6.71 -2.99
N LYS A 90 1.03 5.83 -2.03
CA LYS A 90 0.81 4.38 -2.17
C LYS A 90 -0.69 4.10 -2.19
N LEU A 91 -1.14 3.19 -3.07
CA LEU A 91 -2.54 2.72 -3.04
C LEU A 91 -2.85 2.08 -1.68
N LEU A 92 -4.04 2.31 -1.14
CA LEU A 92 -4.43 1.80 0.17
C LEU A 92 -4.29 0.27 0.25
N MET A 93 -4.68 -0.46 -0.80
CA MET A 93 -4.51 -1.93 -0.85
C MET A 93 -3.03 -2.35 -0.71
N ASN A 94 -2.11 -1.64 -1.39
CA ASN A 94 -0.68 -1.94 -1.34
C ASN A 94 -0.10 -1.62 0.05
N ALA A 95 -0.65 -0.61 0.74
CA ALA A 95 -0.28 -0.30 2.12
C ALA A 95 -0.75 -1.41 3.06
N ILE A 96 -1.98 -1.90 2.91
CA ILE A 96 -2.50 -3.05 3.67
C ILE A 96 -1.64 -4.28 3.44
N ASP A 97 -1.33 -4.64 2.19
CA ASP A 97 -0.47 -5.78 1.84
C ASP A 97 0.92 -5.65 2.49
N SER A 98 1.47 -4.43 2.54
CA SER A 98 2.77 -4.16 3.18
C SER A 98 2.71 -4.42 4.68
N VAL A 99 1.65 -3.98 5.35
CA VAL A 99 1.45 -4.20 6.80
C VAL A 99 1.16 -5.67 7.09
N PHE A 100 0.32 -6.32 6.28
CA PHE A 100 0.00 -7.74 6.39
C PHE A 100 1.28 -8.59 6.37
N ARG A 101 2.16 -8.39 5.38
CA ARG A 101 3.45 -9.10 5.30
C ARG A 101 4.34 -8.84 6.52
N LYS A 102 4.38 -7.60 7.03
CA LYS A 102 5.13 -7.27 8.25
C LYS A 102 4.60 -8.02 9.47
N MET A 103 3.28 -8.15 9.60
CA MET A 103 2.64 -8.88 10.71
C MET A 103 2.65 -10.39 10.54
N ALA A 104 2.73 -10.90 9.31
CA ALA A 104 2.86 -12.32 9.02
C ALA A 104 4.28 -12.85 9.29
N SER A 105 5.28 -11.96 9.19
CA SER A 105 6.67 -12.32 9.47
C SER A 105 6.85 -12.57 10.98
N PRO A 106 7.51 -13.67 11.38
CA PRO A 106 7.85 -13.87 12.78
C PRO A 106 8.66 -12.67 13.27
N SER A 107 8.25 -12.08 14.39
CA SER A 107 9.05 -11.09 15.10
C SER A 107 10.41 -11.72 15.40
N LYS A 108 11.50 -11.15 14.86
CA LYS A 108 12.85 -11.52 15.27
C LYS A 108 13.09 -11.11 16.71
#